data_AF-A0A0S8EME7-F1
#
_entry.id   AF-A0A0S8EME7-F1
#
_cell.length_a   1.000
_cell.length_b   1.000
_cell.length_c   1.000
_cell.angle_alpha   90.00
_cell.angle_beta   90.00
_cell.angle_gamma   90.00
#
_symmetry.space_group_name_H-M   'P 1'
#
loop_
_entity.id
_entity.type
_entity.pdbx_description
1 polymer ?
#
loop_
_entity_poly.entity_id
_entity_poly.type
_entity_poly.pdbx_seq_one_letter_code
_entity_poly.pdbx_strand_id
1 'polypeptide(L)'
;RRYPQVMVNVRTARRFDVDESKQVQQAIVEVEGTLNNRGRVLLRASGTEPVIRVMVEGEDATEVARLSQQLADTVKVAAEV
;
A
#
# COMPACT_ATOMS: atom_id res chain seq x y z
N ARG A 1 17.12 -13.55 -3.39
CA ARG A 1 16.16 -14.34 -2.58
C ARG A 1 14.78 -13.74 -2.81
N ARG A 2 13.71 -14.52 -2.95
CA ARG A 2 12.35 -13.99 -3.12
C ARG A 2 11.70 -13.89 -1.74
N TYR A 3 11.18 -12.72 -1.40
CA TYR A 3 10.43 -12.50 -0.16
C TYR A 3 8.94 -12.76 -0.39
N PRO A 4 8.20 -13.16 0.66
CA PRO A 4 6.75 -12.99 0.69
C PRO A 4 6.35 -11.59 0.23
N GLN A 5 5.32 -11.54 -0.61
CA GLN A 5 4.79 -10.31 -1.17
C GLN A 5 3.28 -10.44 -1.24
N VAL A 6 2.58 -9.38 -0.84
CA VAL A 6 1.13 -9.26 -0.98
C VAL A 6 0.82 -8.02 -1.79
N MET A 7 -0.09 -8.17 -2.75
CA MET A 7 -0.62 -7.10 -3.58
C MET A 7 -2.12 -7.01 -3.37
N VAL A 8 -2.59 -5.84 -2.93
CA VAL A 8 -4.00 -5.52 -2.74
C VAL A 8 -4.41 -4.45 -3.75
N ASN A 9 -5.50 -4.68 -4.46
CA ASN A 9 -6.08 -3.71 -5.39
C ASN A 9 -7.20 -2.95 -4.68
N VAL A 10 -7.02 -1.65 -4.47
CA VAL A 10 -8.01 -0.77 -3.88
C VAL A 10 -8.73 -0.02 -4.98
N ARG A 11 -10.02 -0.26 -5.17
CA ARG A 11 -10.84 0.47 -6.14
C ARG A 11 -11.07 1.89 -5.67
N THR A 12 -10.96 2.87 -6.57
CA THR A 12 -11.20 4.28 -6.28
C THR A 12 -12.42 4.78 -7.06
N ALA A 13 -13.20 5.68 -6.46
CA ALA A 13 -14.37 6.27 -7.12
C ALA A 13 -13.99 7.31 -8.19
N ARG A 14 -12.84 7.95 -7.99
CA ARG A 14 -12.27 8.98 -8.88
C ARG A 14 -10.77 8.78 -9.05
N ARG A 15 -10.16 9.59 -9.94
CA ARG A 15 -8.69 9.66 -10.01
C ARG A 15 -8.18 10.08 -8.63
N PHE A 16 -7.32 9.27 -8.06
CA PHE A 16 -6.75 9.48 -6.74
C PHE A 16 -5.23 9.46 -6.88
N ASP A 17 -4.59 10.54 -6.43
CA ASP A 17 -3.14 10.63 -6.39
C ASP A 17 -2.66 10.29 -4.98
N VAL A 18 -1.92 9.18 -4.87
CA VAL A 18 -1.41 8.70 -3.57
C VAL A 18 -0.35 9.64 -3.02
N ASP A 19 0.35 10.38 -3.88
CA ASP A 19 1.45 11.27 -3.50
C ASP A 19 0.94 12.59 -2.90
N GLU A 20 -0.29 12.99 -3.24
CA GLU A 20 -0.93 14.19 -2.69
C GLU A 20 -1.67 13.92 -1.36
N SER A 21 -1.94 12.65 -1.03
CA SER A 21 -2.64 12.29 0.19
C SER A 21 -1.70 12.18 1.39
N LYS A 22 -1.68 13.21 2.24
CA LYS A 22 -0.92 13.21 3.51
C LYS A 22 -1.21 11.98 4.38
N GLN A 23 -2.46 11.53 4.41
CA GLN A 23 -2.86 10.35 5.18
C GLN A 23 -2.20 9.07 4.64
N VAL A 24 -2.17 8.90 3.32
CA VAL A 24 -1.53 7.74 2.68
C VAL A 24 -0.01 7.81 2.85
N GLN A 25 0.60 8.98 2.65
CA GLN A 25 2.03 9.17 2.82
C GLN A 25 2.49 8.85 4.25
N GLN A 26 1.72 9.29 5.27
CA GLN A 26 2.01 8.96 6.66
C GLN A 26 1.95 7.44 6.91
N ALA A 27 0.94 6.75 6.37
CA ALA A 27 0.83 5.30 6.49
C ALA A 27 1.96 4.56 5.76
N ILE A 28 2.43 5.06 4.61
CA ILE A 28 3.61 4.50 3.93
C ILE A 28 4.82 4.57 4.85
N VAL A 29 5.11 5.74 5.43
CA VAL A 29 6.25 5.94 6.33
C VAL A 29 6.19 5.00 7.55
N GLU A 30 5.01 4.80 8.13
CA GLU A 30 4.83 3.88 9.27
C GLU A 30 5.09 2.42 8.88
N VAL A 31 4.60 1.99 7.72
CA VAL A 31 4.81 0.63 7.21
C VAL A 31 6.27 0.41 6.85
N GLU A 32 6.89 1.37 6.14
CA GLU A 32 8.32 1.34 5.81
C GLU A 32 9.19 1.31 7.07
N GLY A 33 8.85 2.10 8.09
CA GLY A 33 9.53 2.08 9.39
C GLY A 33 9.37 0.77 10.16
N THR A 34 8.26 0.05 9.98
CA THR A 34 8.07 -1.29 10.56
C THR A 34 8.94 -2.32 9.84
N LEU A 35 8.98 -2.25 8.51
CA LEU A 35 9.77 -3.15 7.68
C LEU A 35 11.28 -2.89 7.79
N ASN A 36 11.69 -1.63 8.00
CA ASN A 36 13.08 -1.19 7.94
C ASN A 36 13.76 -1.75 6.66
N ASN A 37 14.95 -2.34 6.79
CA ASN A 37 15.70 -2.93 5.68
C ASN A 37 15.22 -4.36 5.32
N ARG A 38 14.11 -4.84 5.90
CA ARG A 38 13.59 -6.22 5.71
C ARG A 38 12.47 -6.31 4.69
N GLY A 39 12.10 -5.20 4.04
CA GLY A 39 10.95 -5.17 3.13
C GLY A 39 10.85 -3.90 2.32
N ARG A 40 9.78 -3.79 1.53
CA ARG A 40 9.49 -2.64 0.66
C ARG A 40 7.99 -2.40 0.55
N VAL A 41 7.64 -1.14 0.36
CA VAL A 41 6.28 -0.69 0.05
C VAL A 41 6.27 -0.09 -1.35
N LEU A 42 5.23 -0.37 -2.13
CA LEU A 42 5.00 0.27 -3.42
C LEU A 42 3.51 0.54 -3.60
N LEU A 43 3.16 1.80 -3.79
CA LEU A 43 1.84 2.22 -4.22
C LEU A 43 1.91 2.77 -5.63
N ARG A 44 0.95 2.40 -6.47
CA ARG A 44 0.80 2.98 -7.82
C ARG A 44 -0.65 2.96 -8.27
N ALA A 45 -1.06 3.99 -9.01
CA ALA A 45 -2.30 3.93 -9.76
C ALA A 45 -2.19 2.92 -10.92
N SER A 46 -3.29 2.26 -11.25
CA SER A 46 -3.41 1.52 -12.50
C SER A 46 -3.63 2.46 -13.67
N GLY A 47 -2.95 2.21 -14.80
CA GLY A 47 -3.12 3.00 -16.02
C GLY A 47 -4.40 2.69 -16.81
N THR A 48 -5.01 1.53 -16.56
CA THR A 48 -6.16 1.03 -17.35
C THR A 48 -7.41 0.79 -16.51
N GLU A 49 -7.32 0.90 -15.19
CA GLU A 49 -8.41 0.60 -14.26
C GLU A 49 -8.46 1.64 -13.14
N PRO A 50 -9.62 1.93 -12.55
CA PRO A 50 -9.75 2.85 -11.42
C PRO A 50 -9.35 2.15 -10.12
N VAL A 51 -8.10 1.70 -10.02
CA VAL A 51 -7.56 1.01 -8.86
C VAL A 51 -6.17 1.54 -8.49
N ILE A 52 -5.91 1.65 -7.19
CA ILE A 52 -4.56 1.77 -6.63
C ILE A 52 -4.07 0.37 -6.28
N ARG A 53 -2.87 0.03 -6.73
CA ARG A 53 -2.18 -1.21 -6.36
C ARG A 53 -1.30 -0.91 -5.15
N VAL A 54 -1.60 -1.56 -4.04
CA VAL A 54 -0.83 -1.51 -2.79
C VAL A 54 -0.03 -2.79 -2.70
N MET A 55 1.29 -2.70 -2.74
CA MET A 55 2.18 -3.85 -2.65
C MET A 55 3.11 -3.69 -1.46
N VAL A 56 3.19 -4.74 -0.65
CA VAL A 56 4.15 -4.86 0.44
C VAL A 56 4.90 -6.17 0.27
N GLU A 57 6.22 -6.14 0.44
CA GLU A 57 7.06 -7.33 0.49
C GLU A 57 8.00 -7.29 1.69
N GLY A 58 8.37 -8.46 2.21
CA GLY A 58 9.28 -8.54 3.35
C GLY A 58 9.48 -9.96 3.87
N GLU A 59 10.38 -10.10 4.85
CA GLU A 59 10.87 -11.39 5.34
C GLU A 59 9.81 -12.28 6.02
N ASP A 60 8.82 -11.68 6.68
CA ASP A 60 7.76 -12.39 7.41
C ASP A 60 6.41 -12.26 6.67
N ALA A 61 5.83 -13.39 6.28
CA ALA A 61 4.60 -13.43 5.50
C ALA A 61 3.38 -12.90 6.26
N THR A 62 3.32 -13.11 7.57
CA THR A 62 2.21 -12.65 8.42
C THR A 62 2.28 -11.13 8.60
N GLU A 63 3.48 -10.60 8.84
CA GLU A 63 3.73 -9.15 8.92
C GLU A 63 3.38 -8.47 7.60
N VAL A 64 3.85 -9.01 6.47
CA VAL A 64 3.55 -8.49 5.12
C VAL A 64 2.04 -8.47 4.85
N ALA A 65 1.33 -9.56 5.15
CA ALA A 65 -0.12 -9.62 4.96
C ALA A 65 -0.84 -8.55 5.79
N ARG A 66 -0.50 -8.44 7.08
CA ARG A 66 -1.10 -7.45 7.99
C ARG A 66 -0.84 -6.01 7.53
N LEU A 67 0.42 -5.69 7.18
CA LEU A 67 0.81 -4.35 6.75
C LEU A 67 0.19 -3.97 5.41
N SER A 68 0.10 -4.91 4.46
CA SER A 68 -0.55 -4.69 3.17
C SER A 68 -2.03 -4.35 3.32
N GLN A 69 -2.74 -5.03 4.23
CA GLN A 69 -4.15 -4.76 4.49
C GLN A 69 -4.34 -3.41 5.20
N GLN A 70 -3.54 -3.11 6.22
CA GLN A 70 -3.57 -1.82 6.92
C GLN A 70 -3.40 -0.63 5.95
N LEU A 71 -2.43 -0.74 5.04
CA LEU A 71 -2.17 0.30 4.06
C LEU A 71 -3.28 0.38 3.00
N ALA A 72 -3.81 -0.76 2.55
CA ALA A 72 -4.94 -0.81 1.64
C ALA A 72 -6.20 -0.15 2.22
N ASP A 73 -6.49 -0.39 3.50
CA ASP A 73 -7.64 0.22 4.20
C ASP A 73 -7.47 1.75 4.30
N THR A 74 -6.25 2.21 4.57
CA THR A 74 -5.93 3.65 4.58
C THR A 74 -6.15 4.29 3.21
N VAL A 75 -5.66 3.65 2.15
CA VAL A 75 -5.88 4.11 0.77
C VAL A 75 -7.37 4.13 0.44
N LYS A 76 -8.13 3.11 0.87
CA LYS A 76 -9.57 3.04 0.64
C LYS A 76 -10.29 4.24 1.27
N VAL A 77 -10.03 4.51 2.54
CA VAL A 77 -10.62 5.65 3.25
C VAL A 77 -10.24 6.97 2.57
N ALA A 78 -8.96 7.16 2.22
CA ALA A 78 -8.50 8.39 1.59
C ALA A 78 -9.07 8.60 0.17
N ALA A 79 -9.35 7.52 -0.56
CA ALA A 79 -9.86 7.56 -1.93
C ALA A 79 -11.40 7.57 -2.02
N GLU A 80 -12.11 7.33 -0.93
CA GLU A 80 -13.58 7.46 -0.82
C GLU A 80 -14.03 8.91 -0.58
N VAL A 81 -13.14 9.76 -0.02
CA VAL A 81 -13.35 11.21 0.17
C VAL A 81 -13.05 11.95 -1.13
#